data_AF-A0A7J8XJ72-F1
#
_entry.id   AF-A0A7J8XJ72-F1
#
_cell.length_a   1.000
_cell.length_b   1.000
_cell.length_c   1.000
_cell.angle_alpha   90.00
_cell.angle_beta   90.00
_cell.angle_gamma   90.00
#
_symmetry.space_group_name_H-M   'P 1'
#
loop_
_entity.id
_entity.type
_entity.pdbx_description
1 polymer ?
#
loop_
_entity_poly.entity_id
_entity_poly.type
_entity_poly.pdbx_seq_one_letter_code
_entity_poly.pdbx_strand_id
1 'polypeptide(L)'
;MYSNNSESIKYSLCVFMDEEKGDEFGYVQFPQSFDNLTKNDIYGCSFRVIQKLEVHGLDANGGPCFIGTGCFHRREALCGKKYEKNFRFDLKKLNNTKVNERASLLEETCKVLASCAFEHNTTWGKEMGLIYGFPAEDIVTGLSVQCRGWKSIFLDPERDGFLGVAPITLLQLLVQHKRWTEGHLQVFLSKYCPLLYGYKKIPLKLRLAYCAYNLWAANCLATLYYVVVPCLCLLKGIPLFPKISSPWVLPFAYVAFSHHAYSLGEFLWCGGTFLGWCNDQRMWLFKRTTSYLFASFETILKLLGYSQLAFVITTKVADEDVSKRYDQEMIEFGVASPMFDILATLAILNLLGSFGAIKKVTMHADKGFKVLDQFGLQILLCLVLVTINLPVYQALFFRMDKGKMPSSVTYKSIIFALLACTLAVY
;
A
#
# COMPACT_ATOMS: atom_id res chain seq x y z
N MET A 1 14.52 -0.91 -10.22
CA MET A 1 13.88 -0.97 -11.54
C MET A 1 14.94 -0.70 -12.59
N TYR A 2 14.81 -1.28 -13.78
CA TYR A 2 15.66 -1.02 -14.94
C TYR A 2 14.80 -0.47 -16.08
N SER A 3 15.45 0.21 -17.04
CA SER A 3 14.79 0.71 -18.24
C SER A 3 14.40 -0.47 -19.13
N ASN A 4 13.11 -0.58 -19.46
CA ASN A 4 12.59 -1.60 -20.36
C ASN A 4 12.24 -1.03 -21.75
N ASN A 5 12.03 0.28 -21.85
CA ASN A 5 11.72 0.93 -23.12
C ASN A 5 12.68 2.09 -23.39
N SER A 6 13.48 1.97 -24.46
CA SER A 6 14.44 2.99 -24.89
C SER A 6 13.77 4.32 -25.26
N GLU A 7 12.49 4.30 -25.64
CA GLU A 7 11.74 5.51 -25.99
C GLU A 7 11.27 6.30 -24.75
N SER A 8 11.41 5.78 -23.52
CA SER A 8 10.91 6.45 -22.30
C SER A 8 11.46 7.87 -22.13
N ILE A 9 12.73 8.08 -22.48
CA ILE A 9 13.36 9.41 -22.45
C ILE A 9 12.72 10.31 -23.49
N LYS A 10 12.52 9.81 -24.72
CA LYS A 10 11.91 10.57 -25.82
C LYS A 10 10.48 10.96 -25.48
N TYR A 11 9.67 10.05 -24.94
CA TYR A 11 8.31 10.35 -24.49
C TYR A 11 8.29 11.44 -23.41
N SER A 12 9.21 11.38 -22.45
CA SER A 12 9.34 12.42 -21.42
C SER A 12 9.76 13.76 -22.00
N LEU A 13 10.69 13.77 -22.96
CA LEU A 13 11.10 14.97 -23.67
C LEU A 13 9.97 15.56 -24.50
N CYS A 14 9.12 14.75 -25.14
CA CYS A 14 7.94 15.24 -25.85
C CYS A 14 7.02 16.05 -24.94
N VAL A 15 6.84 15.62 -23.68
CA VAL A 15 6.08 16.41 -22.70
C VAL A 15 6.81 17.70 -22.36
N PHE A 16 8.08 17.65 -21.97
CA PHE A 16 8.80 18.83 -21.48
C PHE A 16 9.11 19.87 -22.56
N MET A 17 9.18 19.45 -23.82
CA MET A 17 9.48 20.28 -24.99
C MET A 17 8.23 20.75 -25.73
N ASP A 18 7.03 20.41 -25.25
CA ASP A 18 5.79 20.95 -25.79
C ASP A 18 5.76 22.48 -25.66
N GLU A 19 5.58 23.18 -26.79
CA GLU A 19 5.74 24.64 -26.86
C GLU A 19 4.67 25.41 -26.08
N GLU A 20 3.50 24.81 -25.87
CA GLU A 20 2.39 25.44 -25.19
C GLU A 20 2.42 25.20 -23.69
N LYS A 21 2.61 23.94 -23.28
CA LYS A 21 2.39 23.47 -21.90
C LYS A 21 3.61 22.79 -21.27
N GLY A 22 4.66 22.50 -22.03
CA GLY A 22 5.80 21.74 -21.54
C GLY A 22 6.48 22.38 -20.33
N ASP A 23 6.50 23.72 -20.30
CA ASP A 23 7.03 24.53 -19.20
C ASP A 23 6.23 24.45 -17.90
N GLU A 24 4.99 23.95 -17.92
CA GLU A 24 4.14 23.79 -16.72
C GLU A 24 4.50 22.53 -15.91
N PHE A 25 5.10 21.54 -16.55
CA PHE A 25 5.37 20.24 -15.94
C PHE A 25 6.68 20.23 -15.15
N GLY A 26 6.57 19.87 -13.87
CA GLY A 26 7.69 19.66 -12.97
C GLY A 26 8.23 18.24 -12.99
N TYR A 27 7.40 17.24 -13.31
CA TYR A 27 7.84 15.87 -13.49
C TYR A 27 6.87 15.01 -14.33
N VAL A 28 7.42 13.95 -14.92
CA VAL A 28 6.73 12.93 -15.71
C VAL A 28 6.88 11.59 -14.98
N GLN A 29 5.77 10.97 -14.59
CA GLN A 29 5.74 9.69 -13.87
C GLN A 29 5.31 8.56 -14.80
N PHE A 30 6.03 7.44 -14.76
CA PHE A 30 5.65 6.20 -15.44
C PHE A 30 5.06 5.20 -14.44
N PRO A 31 4.27 4.21 -14.91
CA PRO A 31 3.82 3.10 -14.07
C PRO A 31 4.97 2.36 -13.39
N GLN A 32 4.72 1.85 -12.20
CA GLN A 32 5.57 0.85 -11.56
C GLN A 32 5.16 -0.56 -12.01
N SER A 33 5.88 -1.11 -13.00
CA SER A 33 5.63 -2.44 -13.55
C SER A 33 6.69 -3.45 -13.07
N PHE A 34 6.32 -4.73 -12.99
CA PHE A 34 7.20 -5.79 -12.45
C PHE A 34 7.29 -6.98 -13.41
N ASP A 35 8.48 -7.55 -13.57
CA ASP A 35 8.76 -8.63 -14.54
C ASP A 35 8.52 -10.04 -13.99
N ASN A 36 8.56 -10.21 -12.66
CA ASN A 36 8.43 -11.49 -11.99
C ASN A 36 7.00 -11.76 -11.48
N LEU A 37 5.97 -11.09 -11.99
CA LEU A 37 4.59 -11.33 -11.51
C LEU A 37 4.07 -12.68 -11.99
N THR A 38 3.52 -13.47 -11.06
CA THR A 38 2.79 -14.69 -11.39
C THR A 38 1.40 -14.37 -11.96
N LYS A 39 0.79 -15.36 -12.64
CA LYS A 39 -0.50 -15.20 -13.35
C LYS A 39 -1.61 -14.60 -12.48
N ASN A 40 -1.71 -15.01 -11.22
CA ASN A 40 -2.73 -14.58 -10.27
C ASN A 40 -2.13 -13.71 -9.16
N ASP A 41 -0.90 -13.20 -9.32
CA ASP A 41 -0.26 -12.23 -8.44
C ASP A 41 -0.56 -12.48 -6.96
N ILE A 42 -0.02 -13.58 -6.42
CA ILE A 42 -0.42 -14.11 -5.10
C ILE A 42 -0.30 -13.10 -3.95
N TYR A 43 0.56 -12.10 -4.12
CA TYR A 43 0.83 -11.03 -3.17
C TYR A 43 0.23 -9.67 -3.55
N GLY A 44 -0.48 -9.58 -4.67
CA GLY A 44 -1.11 -8.33 -5.13
C GLY A 44 -0.09 -7.21 -5.36
N CYS A 45 1.10 -7.55 -5.85
CA CYS A 45 2.22 -6.63 -6.04
C CYS A 45 2.07 -5.75 -7.28
N SER A 46 1.21 -6.11 -8.23
CA SER A 46 0.99 -5.36 -9.46
C SER A 46 0.32 -4.01 -9.26
N PHE A 47 -0.37 -3.80 -8.12
CA PHE A 47 -1.18 -2.61 -7.85
C PHE A 47 -2.11 -2.26 -9.03
N ARG A 48 -2.67 -3.29 -9.66
CA ARG A 48 -3.28 -3.21 -11.01
C ARG A 48 -4.34 -2.11 -11.13
N VAL A 49 -5.30 -2.04 -10.19
CA VAL A 49 -6.35 -1.00 -10.18
C VAL A 49 -5.74 0.39 -9.93
N ILE A 50 -4.78 0.50 -9.00
CA ILE A 50 -4.11 1.77 -8.72
C ILE A 50 -3.43 2.30 -9.98
N GLN A 51 -2.60 1.48 -10.64
CA GLN A 51 -1.82 1.89 -11.81
C GLN A 51 -2.69 2.14 -13.05
N LYS A 52 -3.67 1.27 -13.32
CA LYS A 52 -4.48 1.33 -14.56
C LYS A 52 -5.72 2.20 -14.46
N LEU A 53 -6.12 2.64 -13.26
CA LEU A 53 -7.32 3.44 -13.07
C LEU A 53 -7.08 4.66 -12.16
N GLU A 54 -6.64 4.44 -10.92
CA GLU A 54 -6.58 5.53 -9.92
C GLU A 54 -5.55 6.61 -10.29
N VAL A 55 -4.38 6.22 -10.80
CA VAL A 55 -3.31 7.16 -11.22
C VAL A 55 -3.73 7.98 -12.44
N HIS A 56 -4.47 7.41 -13.39
CA HIS A 56 -5.08 8.18 -14.48
C HIS A 56 -6.12 9.18 -13.95
N GLY A 57 -6.87 8.80 -12.93
CA GLY A 57 -7.79 9.70 -12.22
C GLY A 57 -7.06 10.89 -11.55
N LEU A 58 -5.90 10.65 -10.94
CA LEU A 58 -5.03 11.71 -10.40
C LEU A 58 -4.50 12.63 -11.51
N ASP A 59 -4.05 12.04 -12.62
CA ASP A 59 -3.51 12.76 -13.77
C ASP A 59 -4.50 13.79 -14.32
N ALA A 60 -5.77 13.38 -14.46
CA ALA A 60 -6.87 14.26 -14.86
C ALA A 60 -7.17 15.41 -13.88
N ASN A 61 -6.64 15.37 -12.64
CA ASN A 61 -6.92 16.33 -11.58
C ASN A 61 -5.70 17.14 -11.12
N GLY A 62 -4.62 17.19 -11.91
CA GLY A 62 -3.43 18.00 -11.63
C GLY A 62 -2.12 17.22 -11.60
N GLY A 63 -2.19 15.92 -11.87
CA GLY A 63 -1.02 15.07 -12.08
C GLY A 63 -0.85 13.98 -11.03
N PRO A 64 -0.17 12.87 -11.38
CA PRO A 64 0.10 11.76 -10.46
C PRO A 64 1.05 12.18 -9.35
N CYS A 65 1.06 11.43 -8.26
CA CYS A 65 2.10 11.52 -7.23
C CYS A 65 3.47 11.12 -7.79
N PHE A 66 4.55 11.67 -7.24
CA PHE A 66 5.88 11.10 -7.41
C PHE A 66 6.01 9.85 -6.52
N ILE A 67 6.21 8.69 -7.14
CA ILE A 67 6.25 7.38 -6.46
C ILE A 67 7.67 6.76 -6.45
N GLY A 68 8.69 7.60 -6.39
CA GLY A 68 10.08 7.21 -6.09
C GLY A 68 10.90 6.64 -7.25
N THR A 69 10.27 6.19 -8.33
CA THR A 69 10.97 5.53 -9.45
C THR A 69 10.23 5.75 -10.78
N GLY A 70 10.91 5.48 -11.91
CA GLY A 70 10.33 5.67 -13.24
C GLY A 70 9.84 7.10 -13.47
N CYS A 71 10.58 8.10 -12.98
CA CYS A 71 10.16 9.50 -13.00
C CYS A 71 11.27 10.39 -13.57
N PHE A 72 10.90 11.31 -14.46
CA PHE A 72 11.78 12.34 -14.98
C PHE A 72 11.40 13.68 -14.36
N HIS A 73 12.35 14.34 -13.71
CA HIS A 73 12.12 15.64 -13.06
C HIS A 73 12.71 16.79 -13.88
N ARG A 74 11.98 17.90 -13.95
CA ARG A 74 12.54 19.20 -14.31
C ARG A 74 13.42 19.68 -13.16
N ARG A 75 14.68 20.01 -13.46
CA ARG A 75 15.68 20.38 -12.45
C ARG A 75 15.24 21.57 -11.60
N GLU A 76 14.69 22.62 -12.22
CA GLU A 76 14.22 23.81 -11.53
C GLU A 76 13.14 23.49 -10.49
N ALA A 77 12.20 22.61 -10.84
CA ALA A 77 11.11 22.19 -9.97
C ALA A 77 11.65 21.42 -8.75
N LEU A 78 12.57 20.48 -8.98
CA LEU A 78 13.22 19.73 -7.90
C LEU A 78 14.10 20.64 -7.01
N CYS A 79 14.80 21.59 -7.62
CA CYS A 79 15.72 22.52 -6.95
C CYS A 79 15.03 23.70 -6.25
N GLY A 80 13.73 23.68 -5.99
CA GLY A 80 13.13 24.72 -5.15
C GLY A 80 12.17 25.67 -5.87
N LYS A 81 12.31 25.81 -7.19
CA LYS A 81 11.73 26.93 -7.93
C LYS A 81 10.21 26.88 -7.88
N LYS A 82 9.57 28.03 -7.65
CA LYS A 82 8.12 28.18 -7.79
C LYS A 82 7.78 28.35 -9.27
N TYR A 83 6.71 27.71 -9.72
CA TYR A 83 6.21 27.90 -11.06
C TYR A 83 5.53 29.27 -11.16
N GLU A 84 5.82 29.97 -12.26
CA GLU A 84 5.21 31.26 -12.61
C GLU A 84 4.55 31.10 -13.98
N LYS A 85 3.37 31.70 -14.19
CA LYS A 85 2.56 31.47 -15.42
C LYS A 85 3.28 31.82 -16.73
N ASN A 86 4.29 32.68 -16.67
CA ASN A 86 5.10 33.09 -17.82
C ASN A 86 6.50 32.46 -17.80
N PHE A 87 6.72 31.44 -16.97
CA PHE A 87 7.96 30.70 -16.95
C PHE A 87 8.19 30.07 -18.32
N ARG A 88 9.34 30.37 -18.92
CA ARG A 88 9.82 29.75 -20.15
C ARG A 88 11.19 29.17 -19.89
N PHE A 89 11.35 27.88 -20.20
CA PHE A 89 12.64 27.24 -20.12
C PHE A 89 13.53 27.71 -21.28
N ASP A 90 14.58 28.47 -20.95
CA ASP A 90 15.54 28.95 -21.95
C ASP A 90 16.66 27.93 -22.19
N LEU A 91 16.51 27.14 -23.25
CA LEU A 91 17.51 26.17 -23.69
C LEU A 91 18.86 26.83 -24.03
N LYS A 92 18.87 28.10 -24.48
CA LYS A 92 20.09 28.81 -24.88
C LYS A 92 20.96 29.15 -23.67
N LYS A 93 20.36 29.41 -22.52
CA LYS A 93 21.07 29.58 -21.24
C LYS A 93 21.89 28.33 -20.89
N LEU A 94 21.34 27.14 -21.11
CA LEU A 94 22.05 25.88 -20.86
C LEU A 94 23.23 25.69 -21.82
N ASN A 95 23.05 25.99 -23.11
CA ASN A 95 24.14 25.93 -24.10
C ASN A 95 25.27 26.93 -23.83
N ASN A 96 24.95 28.11 -23.28
CA ASN A 96 25.94 29.10 -22.84
C ASN A 96 26.66 28.70 -21.55
N THR A 97 26.14 27.69 -20.83
CA THR A 97 26.79 27.08 -19.66
C THR A 97 27.68 25.90 -20.06
N LYS A 98 28.06 25.77 -21.34
CA LYS A 98 29.15 24.88 -21.76
C LYS A 98 30.46 25.42 -21.20
N VAL A 99 30.71 25.05 -19.95
CA VAL A 99 31.93 25.34 -19.23
C VAL A 99 33.06 24.57 -19.91
N ASN A 100 33.93 25.27 -20.63
CA ASN A 100 35.15 24.69 -21.20
C ASN A 100 36.25 24.59 -20.12
N GLU A 101 35.90 24.03 -18.96
CA GLU A 101 36.82 23.83 -17.83
C GLU A 101 37.52 22.48 -17.93
N ARG A 102 38.74 22.41 -17.36
CA ARG A 102 39.47 21.15 -17.28
C ARG A 102 38.71 20.17 -16.38
N ALA A 103 38.67 18.91 -16.80
CA ALA A 103 38.06 17.83 -16.02
C ALA A 103 38.57 17.76 -14.57
N SER A 104 39.85 18.07 -14.34
CA SER A 104 40.46 18.10 -13.00
C SER A 104 39.82 19.16 -12.09
N LEU A 105 39.48 20.34 -12.62
CA LEU A 105 38.85 21.41 -11.85
C LEU A 105 37.38 21.08 -11.53
N LEU A 106 36.67 20.46 -12.49
CA LEU A 106 35.31 19.96 -12.27
C LEU A 106 35.30 18.87 -11.19
N GLU A 107 36.29 17.98 -11.19
CA GLU A 107 36.44 16.94 -10.16
C GLU A 107 36.66 17.55 -8.78
N GLU A 108 37.55 18.55 -8.65
CA GLU A 108 37.77 19.27 -7.39
C GLU A 108 36.51 19.97 -6.89
N THR A 109 35.77 20.62 -7.79
CA THR A 109 34.49 21.28 -7.46
C THR A 109 33.44 20.26 -7.00
N CYS A 110 33.33 19.13 -7.68
CA CYS A 110 32.43 18.03 -7.29
C CYS A 110 32.76 17.49 -5.89
N LYS A 111 34.04 17.41 -5.49
CA LYS A 111 34.44 16.98 -4.13
C LYS A 111 33.87 17.90 -3.04
N VAL A 112 33.80 19.21 -3.30
CA VAL A 112 33.19 20.17 -2.37
C VAL A 112 31.68 19.97 -2.29
N LEU A 113 31.01 19.79 -3.44
CA LEU A 113 29.55 19.56 -3.49
C LEU A 113 29.14 18.22 -2.86
N ALA A 114 30.00 17.21 -2.94
CA ALA A 114 29.77 15.89 -2.33
C ALA A 114 30.20 15.80 -0.86
N SER A 115 30.68 16.89 -0.27
CA SER A 115 31.09 16.93 1.13
C SER A 115 29.90 16.72 2.07
N CYS A 116 30.11 16.01 3.18
CA CYS A 116 29.10 15.83 4.23
C CYS A 116 28.66 17.16 4.88
N ALA A 117 29.47 18.22 4.74
CA ALA A 117 29.16 19.54 5.26
C ALA A 117 28.36 20.41 4.28
N PHE A 118 28.21 20.00 3.01
CA PHE A 118 27.63 20.85 1.96
C PHE A 118 26.19 21.28 2.27
N GLU A 119 25.40 20.36 2.82
CA GLU A 119 24.00 20.61 3.13
C GLU A 119 23.80 21.34 4.48
N HIS A 120 24.87 21.53 5.25
CA HIS A 120 24.80 22.16 6.56
C HIS A 120 24.34 23.62 6.44
N ASN A 121 23.34 24.01 7.24
CA ASN A 121 22.71 25.35 7.20
C ASN A 121 22.11 25.76 5.83
N THR A 122 21.84 24.80 4.94
CA THR A 122 21.13 25.06 3.68
C THR A 122 19.64 24.70 3.76
N THR A 123 18.91 24.98 2.68
CA THR A 123 17.51 24.58 2.45
C THR A 123 17.37 23.19 1.79
N TRP A 124 18.49 22.55 1.41
CA TRP A 124 18.48 21.17 0.89
C TRP A 124 17.85 20.23 1.91
N GLY A 125 16.99 19.32 1.43
CA GLY A 125 16.27 18.40 2.30
C GLY A 125 15.09 19.00 3.05
N LYS A 126 15.01 20.34 3.19
CA LYS A 126 13.98 21.03 3.95
C LYS A 126 12.87 21.58 3.06
N GLU A 127 13.26 22.24 1.97
CA GLU A 127 12.35 22.93 1.04
C GLU A 127 12.66 22.64 -0.44
N MET A 128 13.88 22.17 -0.74
CA MET A 128 14.34 21.85 -2.09
C MET A 128 15.09 20.51 -2.11
N GLY A 129 15.24 19.94 -3.31
CA GLY A 129 15.68 18.57 -3.46
C GLY A 129 14.60 17.58 -3.03
N LEU A 130 15.03 16.38 -2.64
CA LEU A 130 14.16 15.43 -1.95
C LEU A 130 13.91 15.92 -0.51
N ILE A 131 12.67 15.87 -0.04
CA ILE A 131 12.31 16.33 1.30
C ILE A 131 12.62 15.24 2.33
N TYR A 132 13.46 15.55 3.31
CA TYR A 132 13.96 14.60 4.31
C TYR A 132 12.97 14.38 5.46
N GLY A 133 13.21 13.32 6.23
CA GLY A 133 12.53 13.04 7.49
C GLY A 133 11.26 12.19 7.39
N PHE A 134 10.91 11.72 6.18
CA PHE A 134 9.75 10.87 5.91
C PHE A 134 10.22 9.55 5.26
N PRO A 135 9.69 8.39 5.68
CA PRO A 135 9.88 7.12 4.97
C PRO A 135 9.28 7.07 3.54
N ALA A 136 8.40 8.02 3.23
CA ALA A 136 7.81 8.24 1.90
C ALA A 136 8.20 9.65 1.41
N GLU A 137 9.50 9.91 1.34
CA GLU A 137 10.09 11.19 0.91
C GLU A 137 9.68 11.56 -0.53
N ASP A 138 9.45 10.56 -1.37
CA ASP A 138 8.96 10.69 -2.74
C ASP A 138 7.59 11.38 -2.78
N ILE A 139 6.63 10.88 -1.99
CA ILE A 139 5.26 11.42 -1.94
C ILE A 139 5.26 12.88 -1.47
N VAL A 140 5.99 13.20 -0.40
CA VAL A 140 6.07 14.58 0.11
C VAL A 140 6.84 15.50 -0.84
N THR A 141 7.86 14.99 -1.54
CA THR A 141 8.58 15.75 -2.56
C THR A 141 7.67 16.09 -3.74
N GLY A 142 6.94 15.10 -4.27
CA GLY A 142 5.98 15.29 -5.34
C GLY A 142 4.89 16.30 -4.97
N LEU A 143 4.34 16.18 -3.75
CA LEU A 143 3.35 17.13 -3.22
C LEU A 143 3.95 18.55 -3.10
N SER A 144 5.18 18.68 -2.63
CA SER A 144 5.89 19.96 -2.52
C SER A 144 6.14 20.62 -3.87
N VAL A 145 6.52 19.83 -4.88
CA VAL A 145 6.64 20.32 -6.27
C VAL A 145 5.29 20.81 -6.79
N GLN A 146 4.21 20.03 -6.63
CA GLN A 146 2.88 20.45 -7.08
C GLN A 146 2.34 21.68 -6.33
N CYS A 147 2.56 21.76 -5.02
CA CYS A 147 2.19 22.93 -4.22
C CYS A 147 2.97 24.19 -4.57
N ARG A 148 4.08 24.08 -5.30
CA ARG A 148 4.81 25.21 -5.87
C ARG A 148 4.28 25.66 -7.23
N GLY A 149 3.17 25.08 -7.68
CA GLY A 149 2.46 25.46 -8.91
C GLY A 149 2.83 24.62 -10.13
N TRP A 150 3.79 23.70 -10.01
CA TRP A 150 4.14 22.78 -11.09
C TRP A 150 3.05 21.72 -11.26
N LYS A 151 2.80 21.31 -12.50
CA LYS A 151 1.99 20.13 -12.80
C LYS A 151 2.86 18.88 -12.87
N SER A 152 2.25 17.71 -12.72
CA SER A 152 2.86 16.45 -13.14
C SER A 152 1.99 15.78 -14.19
N ILE A 153 2.58 14.83 -14.91
CA ILE A 153 1.86 14.02 -15.88
C ILE A 153 2.17 12.53 -15.71
N PHE A 154 1.20 11.68 -15.99
CA PHE A 154 1.36 10.24 -16.04
C PHE A 154 1.51 9.74 -17.48
N LEU A 155 2.57 8.99 -17.79
CA LEU A 155 2.77 8.37 -19.10
C LEU A 155 2.75 6.85 -18.98
N ASP A 156 1.71 6.22 -19.53
CA ASP A 156 1.54 4.76 -19.62
C ASP A 156 1.67 4.30 -21.09
N PRO A 157 2.90 4.19 -21.64
CA PRO A 157 3.10 3.70 -23.00
C PRO A 157 2.75 2.21 -23.12
N GLU A 158 2.43 1.76 -24.33
CA GLU A 158 2.07 0.35 -24.62
C GLU A 158 3.13 -0.65 -24.12
N ARG A 159 4.41 -0.32 -24.31
CA ARG A 159 5.52 -1.04 -23.69
C ARG A 159 5.96 -0.32 -22.43
N ASP A 160 5.83 -1.01 -21.30
CA ASP A 160 6.25 -0.54 -19.97
C ASP A 160 7.61 0.15 -20.01
N GLY A 161 7.65 1.39 -19.52
CA GLY A 161 8.86 2.21 -19.51
C GLY A 161 9.98 1.59 -18.66
N PHE A 162 9.59 1.12 -17.47
CA PHE A 162 10.50 0.60 -16.45
C PHE A 162 9.94 -0.68 -15.84
N LEU A 163 10.83 -1.64 -15.58
CA LEU A 163 10.48 -2.90 -14.93
C LEU A 163 11.26 -3.07 -13.62
N GLY A 164 10.61 -3.60 -12.60
CA GLY A 164 11.21 -3.95 -11.32
C GLY A 164 10.95 -5.40 -10.94
N VAL A 165 11.45 -5.78 -9.77
CA VAL A 165 11.23 -7.10 -9.17
C VAL A 165 10.33 -6.92 -7.94
N ALA A 166 9.15 -7.54 -7.99
CA ALA A 166 8.18 -7.57 -6.91
C ALA A 166 8.68 -8.46 -5.74
N PRO A 167 8.24 -8.20 -4.50
CA PRO A 167 8.45 -9.15 -3.40
C PRO A 167 7.95 -10.56 -3.74
N ILE A 168 8.76 -11.57 -3.41
CA ILE A 168 8.43 -12.99 -3.62
C ILE A 168 8.15 -13.74 -2.31
N THR A 169 8.15 -13.03 -1.18
CA THR A 169 7.67 -13.55 0.11
C THR A 169 6.66 -12.62 0.74
N LEU A 170 5.73 -13.20 1.52
CA LEU A 170 4.73 -12.43 2.24
C LEU A 170 5.36 -11.45 3.22
N LEU A 171 6.40 -11.86 3.95
CA LEU A 171 7.05 -10.98 4.93
C LEU A 171 7.69 -9.76 4.27
N GLN A 172 8.36 -9.93 3.11
CA GLN A 172 8.90 -8.81 2.35
C GLN A 172 7.80 -7.82 1.92
N LEU A 173 6.65 -8.33 1.44
CA LEU A 173 5.50 -7.50 1.10
C LEU A 173 4.99 -6.72 2.32
N LEU A 174 4.78 -7.40 3.46
CA LEU A 174 4.21 -6.78 4.65
C LEU A 174 5.14 -5.74 5.26
N VAL A 175 6.46 -5.97 5.29
CA VAL A 175 7.45 -4.99 5.74
C VAL A 175 7.51 -3.79 4.79
N GLN A 176 7.47 -4.02 3.49
CA GLN A 176 7.41 -2.94 2.50
C GLN A 176 6.17 -2.06 2.69
N HIS A 177 4.99 -2.67 2.83
CA HIS A 177 3.75 -1.94 3.05
C HIS A 177 3.71 -1.23 4.40
N LYS A 178 4.33 -1.79 5.44
CA LYS A 178 4.47 -1.11 6.74
C LYS A 178 5.19 0.22 6.56
N ARG A 179 6.36 0.21 5.92
CA ARG A 179 7.16 1.42 5.65
C ARG A 179 6.39 2.46 4.83
N TRP A 180 5.73 2.04 3.75
CA TRP A 180 4.93 2.94 2.93
C TRP A 180 3.81 3.59 3.74
N THR A 181 3.07 2.77 4.48
CA THR A 181 1.93 3.22 5.28
C THR A 181 2.35 4.16 6.40
N GLU A 182 3.49 3.89 7.02
CA GLU A 182 4.10 4.76 8.03
C GLU A 182 4.47 6.12 7.42
N GLY A 183 5.16 6.13 6.27
CA GLY A 183 5.50 7.35 5.55
C GLY A 183 4.26 8.16 5.17
N HIS A 184 3.25 7.52 4.60
CA HIS A 184 1.97 8.12 4.23
C HIS A 184 1.24 8.77 5.42
N LEU A 185 1.16 8.07 6.56
CA LEU A 185 0.53 8.60 7.77
C LEU A 185 1.35 9.75 8.36
N GLN A 186 2.68 9.66 8.36
CA GLN A 186 3.55 10.76 8.80
C GLN A 186 3.38 12.00 7.94
N VAL A 187 3.27 11.86 6.61
CA VAL A 187 2.97 13.00 5.72
C VAL A 187 1.63 13.63 6.12
N PHE A 188 0.59 12.82 6.34
CA PHE A 188 -0.73 13.31 6.75
C PHE A 188 -0.72 14.10 8.07
N LEU A 189 0.03 13.63 9.05
CA LEU A 189 0.08 14.20 10.40
C LEU A 189 1.11 15.34 10.54
N SER A 190 1.85 15.66 9.47
CA SER A 190 2.85 16.72 9.45
C SER A 190 2.33 18.02 8.85
N LYS A 191 3.21 19.05 8.80
CA LYS A 191 2.97 20.29 8.05
C LYS A 191 2.69 20.07 6.56
N TYR A 192 3.02 18.89 6.02
CA TYR A 192 2.79 18.49 4.63
C TYR A 192 1.45 17.76 4.42
N CYS A 193 0.53 17.81 5.38
CA CYS A 193 -0.82 17.31 5.19
C CYS A 193 -1.45 17.88 3.89
N PRO A 194 -1.87 17.06 2.90
CA PRO A 194 -2.37 17.55 1.62
C PRO A 194 -3.55 18.53 1.74
N LEU A 195 -4.42 18.33 2.73
CA LEU A 195 -5.58 19.19 2.97
C LEU A 195 -5.18 20.62 3.33
N LEU A 196 -4.18 20.76 4.20
CA LEU A 196 -3.69 22.04 4.74
C LEU A 196 -2.60 22.63 3.86
N TYR A 197 -1.56 21.86 3.57
CA TYR A 197 -0.39 22.30 2.82
C TYR A 197 -0.74 22.69 1.38
N GLY A 198 -1.64 21.92 0.75
CA GLY A 198 -2.15 22.16 -0.59
C GLY A 198 -3.30 23.16 -0.68
N TYR A 199 -3.80 23.71 0.44
CA TYR A 199 -4.91 24.64 0.44
C TYR A 199 -4.62 25.87 -0.44
N LYS A 200 -5.50 26.15 -1.40
CA LYS A 200 -5.35 27.18 -2.44
C LYS A 200 -4.14 27.02 -3.37
N LYS A 201 -3.37 25.93 -3.27
CA LYS A 201 -2.20 25.64 -4.13
C LYS A 201 -2.47 24.54 -5.16
N ILE A 202 -3.25 23.53 -4.78
CA ILE A 202 -3.66 22.43 -5.67
C ILE A 202 -5.17 22.16 -5.59
N PRO A 203 -5.79 21.58 -6.64
CA PRO A 203 -7.23 21.31 -6.66
C PRO A 203 -7.72 20.48 -5.47
N LEU A 204 -8.95 20.72 -5.00
CA LEU A 204 -9.54 19.95 -3.89
C LEU A 204 -9.58 18.45 -4.20
N LYS A 205 -9.92 18.07 -5.42
CA LYS A 205 -9.98 16.68 -5.86
C LYS A 205 -8.62 15.98 -5.71
N LEU A 206 -7.54 16.63 -6.13
CA LEU A 206 -6.18 16.11 -5.97
C LEU A 206 -5.79 15.98 -4.49
N ARG A 207 -6.13 16.98 -3.66
CA ARG A 207 -5.89 16.91 -2.21
C ARG A 207 -6.57 15.69 -1.57
N LEU A 208 -7.82 15.43 -1.92
CA LEU A 208 -8.57 14.28 -1.43
C LEU A 208 -7.98 12.96 -1.94
N ALA A 209 -7.52 12.91 -3.19
CA ALA A 209 -6.87 11.74 -3.76
C ALA A 209 -5.56 11.38 -3.05
N TYR A 210 -4.72 12.37 -2.70
CA TYR A 210 -3.56 12.15 -1.83
C TYR A 210 -3.97 11.59 -0.45
N CYS A 211 -5.07 12.08 0.12
CA CYS A 211 -5.58 11.61 1.40
C CYS A 211 -5.99 10.14 1.41
N ALA A 212 -6.46 9.58 0.28
CA ALA A 212 -6.83 8.18 0.18
C ALA A 212 -5.66 7.23 0.54
N TYR A 213 -4.44 7.56 0.07
CA TYR A 213 -3.22 6.82 0.38
C TYR A 213 -2.64 7.19 1.74
N ASN A 214 -2.62 8.48 2.05
CA ASN A 214 -2.11 9.02 3.32
C ASN A 214 -2.85 8.48 4.56
N LEU A 215 -4.11 8.04 4.39
CA LEU A 215 -4.95 7.46 5.44
C LEU A 215 -5.07 5.93 5.37
N TRP A 216 -4.23 5.24 4.60
CA TRP A 216 -4.18 3.76 4.59
C TRP A 216 -4.11 3.19 6.00
N ALA A 217 -3.22 3.73 6.84
CA ALA A 217 -3.00 3.30 8.21
C ALA A 217 -4.29 3.33 9.06
N ALA A 218 -5.12 4.37 8.89
CA ALA A 218 -6.32 4.58 9.69
C ALA A 218 -7.36 3.46 9.50
N ASN A 219 -7.32 2.76 8.37
CA ASN A 219 -8.22 1.65 8.07
C ASN A 219 -7.93 0.37 8.87
N CYS A 220 -6.81 0.28 9.59
CA CYS A 220 -6.46 -0.91 10.37
C CYS A 220 -7.49 -1.17 11.48
N LEU A 221 -7.94 -0.13 12.20
CA LEU A 221 -8.85 -0.26 13.34
C LEU A 221 -10.24 -0.75 12.90
N ALA A 222 -10.78 -0.18 11.82
CA ALA A 222 -12.05 -0.62 11.25
C ALA A 222 -11.97 -2.10 10.82
N THR A 223 -10.87 -2.49 10.17
CA THR A 223 -10.68 -3.88 9.73
C THR A 223 -10.57 -4.83 10.92
N LEU A 224 -9.78 -4.48 11.94
CA LEU A 224 -9.66 -5.29 13.16
C LEU A 224 -11.00 -5.45 13.88
N TYR A 225 -11.82 -4.40 13.92
CA TYR A 225 -13.16 -4.47 14.48
C TYR A 225 -13.97 -5.58 13.78
N TYR A 226 -14.08 -5.53 12.45
CA TYR A 226 -14.85 -6.52 11.70
C TYR A 226 -14.28 -7.95 11.74
N VAL A 227 -12.97 -8.10 11.94
CA VAL A 227 -12.33 -9.42 12.01
C VAL A 227 -12.41 -10.05 13.41
N VAL A 228 -12.49 -9.23 14.47
CA VAL A 228 -12.46 -9.71 15.86
C VAL A 228 -13.85 -9.66 16.50
N VAL A 229 -14.50 -8.50 16.48
CA VAL A 229 -15.69 -8.23 17.31
C VAL A 229 -16.90 -9.07 16.90
N PRO A 230 -17.24 -9.21 15.61
CA PRO A 230 -18.34 -10.10 15.19
C PRO A 230 -18.18 -11.54 15.65
N CYS A 231 -16.96 -12.07 15.58
CA CYS A 231 -16.63 -13.42 16.02
C CYS A 231 -16.82 -13.60 17.54
N LEU A 232 -16.28 -12.67 18.35
CA LEU A 232 -16.43 -12.72 19.80
C LEU A 232 -17.89 -12.56 20.24
N CYS A 233 -18.63 -11.63 19.60
CA CYS A 233 -20.06 -11.45 19.86
C CYS A 233 -20.87 -12.67 19.44
N LEU A 234 -20.50 -13.34 18.34
CA LEU A 234 -21.11 -14.59 17.90
C LEU A 234 -20.93 -15.69 18.95
N LEU A 235 -19.74 -15.82 19.55
CA LEU A 235 -19.49 -16.77 20.65
C LEU A 235 -20.28 -16.43 21.91
N LYS A 236 -20.34 -15.15 22.30
CA LYS A 236 -21.12 -14.68 23.45
C LYS A 236 -22.64 -14.76 23.25
N GLY A 237 -23.11 -14.75 22.00
CA GLY A 237 -24.54 -14.75 21.67
C GLY A 237 -25.14 -13.35 21.56
N ILE A 238 -24.33 -12.35 21.23
CA ILE A 238 -24.76 -10.97 20.99
C ILE A 238 -24.91 -10.76 19.47
N PRO A 239 -26.14 -10.50 18.96
CA PRO A 239 -26.34 -10.18 17.55
C PRO A 239 -25.86 -8.75 17.27
N LEU A 240 -25.01 -8.58 16.25
CA LEU A 240 -24.55 -7.25 15.80
C LEU A 240 -25.25 -6.76 14.54
N PHE A 241 -25.82 -7.68 13.76
CA PHE A 241 -26.46 -7.40 12.49
C PHE A 241 -27.99 -7.60 12.61
N PRO A 242 -28.77 -6.97 11.72
CA PRO A 242 -30.20 -7.25 11.63
C PRO A 242 -30.46 -8.73 11.33
N LYS A 243 -31.60 -9.22 11.80
CA LYS A 243 -32.07 -10.59 11.52
C LYS A 243 -32.25 -10.80 10.01
N ILE A 244 -31.97 -12.00 9.50
CA ILE A 244 -32.17 -12.34 8.07
C ILE A 244 -33.60 -12.06 7.60
N SER A 245 -34.59 -12.37 8.43
CA SER A 245 -36.01 -12.11 8.16
C SER A 245 -36.38 -10.62 8.17
N SER A 246 -35.50 -9.74 8.66
CA SER A 246 -35.75 -8.30 8.74
C SER A 246 -35.46 -7.63 7.39
N PRO A 247 -36.34 -6.69 6.94
CA PRO A 247 -36.05 -5.89 5.74
C PRO A 247 -34.77 -5.05 5.89
N TRP A 248 -34.31 -4.81 7.12
CA TRP A 248 -33.06 -4.10 7.40
C TRP A 248 -31.80 -4.84 6.94
N VAL A 249 -31.88 -6.11 6.52
CA VAL A 249 -30.75 -6.80 5.88
C VAL A 249 -30.48 -6.30 4.47
N LEU A 250 -31.49 -5.75 3.78
CA LEU A 250 -31.36 -5.33 2.38
C LEU A 250 -30.25 -4.28 2.16
N PRO A 251 -30.11 -3.22 2.97
CA PRO A 251 -28.99 -2.29 2.84
C PRO A 251 -27.61 -2.94 3.01
N PHE A 252 -27.47 -3.88 3.96
CA PHE A 252 -26.21 -4.59 4.19
C PHE A 252 -25.85 -5.49 3.00
N ALA A 253 -26.84 -6.24 2.51
CA ALA A 253 -26.67 -7.10 1.33
C ALA A 253 -26.33 -6.27 0.09
N TYR A 254 -27.03 -5.15 -0.12
CA TYR A 254 -26.77 -4.23 -1.24
C TYR A 254 -25.35 -3.68 -1.18
N VAL A 255 -24.89 -3.14 -0.05
CA VAL A 255 -23.54 -2.57 0.07
C VAL A 255 -22.47 -3.64 -0.10
N ALA A 256 -22.62 -4.79 0.55
CA ALA A 256 -21.65 -5.89 0.45
C ALA A 256 -21.55 -6.43 -0.98
N PHE A 257 -22.69 -6.74 -1.61
CA PHE A 257 -22.72 -7.26 -2.96
C PHE A 257 -22.22 -6.23 -3.97
N SER A 258 -22.72 -4.99 -3.91
CA SER A 258 -22.34 -3.94 -4.86
C SER A 258 -20.85 -3.62 -4.77
N HIS A 259 -20.29 -3.51 -3.55
CA HIS A 259 -18.86 -3.26 -3.36
C HIS A 259 -18.00 -4.37 -3.96
N HIS A 260 -18.30 -5.64 -3.66
CA HIS A 260 -17.51 -6.77 -4.17
C HIS A 260 -17.70 -6.99 -5.67
N ALA A 261 -18.92 -6.84 -6.19
CA ALA A 261 -19.19 -6.93 -7.63
C ALA A 261 -18.47 -5.83 -8.41
N TYR A 262 -18.52 -4.59 -7.89
CA TYR A 262 -17.80 -3.46 -8.48
C TYR A 262 -16.29 -3.65 -8.42
N SER A 263 -15.75 -4.02 -7.25
CA SER A 263 -14.31 -4.28 -7.08
C SER A 263 -13.82 -5.41 -7.99
N LEU A 264 -14.58 -6.50 -8.14
CA LEU A 264 -14.25 -7.57 -9.06
C LEU A 264 -14.31 -7.09 -10.51
N GLY A 265 -15.37 -6.36 -10.88
CA GLY A 265 -15.53 -5.79 -12.22
C GLY A 265 -14.36 -4.89 -12.60
N GLU A 266 -13.94 -3.97 -11.72
CA GLU A 266 -12.77 -3.12 -11.92
C GLU A 266 -11.49 -3.95 -12.05
N PHE A 267 -11.28 -4.93 -11.17
CA PHE A 267 -10.07 -5.75 -11.20
C PHE A 267 -9.93 -6.54 -12.51
N LEU A 268 -11.04 -7.11 -13.00
CA LEU A 268 -11.10 -7.81 -14.29
C LEU A 268 -10.93 -6.84 -15.46
N TRP A 269 -11.56 -5.67 -15.41
CA TRP A 269 -11.42 -4.62 -16.42
C TRP A 269 -9.97 -4.16 -16.57
N CYS A 270 -9.26 -4.05 -15.45
CA CYS A 270 -7.84 -3.73 -15.46
C CYS A 270 -6.95 -4.91 -15.86
N GLY A 271 -7.50 -6.05 -16.31
CA GLY A 271 -6.79 -7.22 -16.86
C GLY A 271 -6.37 -8.27 -15.83
N GLY A 272 -6.97 -8.26 -14.64
CA GLY A 272 -6.75 -9.26 -13.61
C GLY A 272 -7.56 -10.55 -13.83
N THR A 273 -7.30 -11.58 -13.02
CA THR A 273 -8.09 -12.82 -12.98
C THR A 273 -8.98 -12.85 -11.74
N PHE A 274 -10.02 -13.69 -11.74
CA PHE A 274 -10.85 -13.90 -10.55
C PHE A 274 -10.02 -14.39 -9.35
N LEU A 275 -9.10 -15.33 -9.57
CA LEU A 275 -8.21 -15.81 -8.51
C LEU A 275 -7.25 -14.71 -8.03
N GLY A 276 -6.77 -13.87 -8.94
CA GLY A 276 -5.98 -12.68 -8.61
C GLY A 276 -6.75 -11.69 -7.76
N TRP A 277 -8.04 -11.47 -8.05
CA TRP A 277 -8.90 -10.65 -7.20
C TRP A 277 -9.05 -11.25 -5.80
N CYS A 278 -9.29 -12.57 -5.69
CA CYS A 278 -9.32 -13.25 -4.39
C CYS A 278 -7.99 -13.11 -3.61
N ASN A 279 -6.85 -13.15 -4.31
CA ASN A 279 -5.53 -12.92 -3.73
C ASN A 279 -5.38 -11.47 -3.26
N ASP A 280 -5.83 -10.50 -4.05
CA ASP A 280 -5.81 -9.08 -3.68
C ASP A 280 -6.67 -8.79 -2.44
N GLN A 281 -7.89 -9.34 -2.36
CA GLN A 281 -8.74 -9.24 -1.18
C GLN A 281 -8.06 -9.84 0.07
N ARG A 282 -7.36 -10.97 -0.08
CA ARG A 282 -6.58 -11.57 1.01
C ARG A 282 -5.43 -10.66 1.45
N MET A 283 -4.67 -10.14 0.50
CA MET A 283 -3.54 -9.28 0.81
C MET A 283 -3.98 -7.96 1.44
N TRP A 284 -5.13 -7.43 1.04
CA TRP A 284 -5.74 -6.28 1.68
C TRP A 284 -6.06 -6.53 3.15
N LEU A 285 -6.67 -7.68 3.47
CA LEU A 285 -6.90 -8.10 4.86
C LEU A 285 -5.57 -8.17 5.62
N PHE A 286 -4.58 -8.87 5.06
CA PHE A 286 -3.30 -9.10 5.72
C PHE A 286 -2.56 -7.79 6.00
N LYS A 287 -2.46 -6.91 5.00
CA LYS A 287 -1.82 -5.59 5.12
C LYS A 287 -2.50 -4.75 6.21
N ARG A 288 -3.83 -4.72 6.24
CA ARG A 288 -4.59 -3.89 7.19
C ARG A 288 -4.51 -4.37 8.62
N THR A 289 -4.55 -5.68 8.86
CA THR A 289 -4.47 -6.24 10.22
C THR A 289 -3.03 -6.26 10.75
N THR A 290 -2.02 -6.16 9.88
CA THR A 290 -0.60 -6.20 10.28
C THR A 290 0.16 -4.94 9.92
N SER A 291 0.63 -4.79 8.69
CA SER A 291 1.47 -3.68 8.22
C SER A 291 0.92 -2.32 8.64
N TYR A 292 -0.38 -2.09 8.44
CA TYR A 292 -1.03 -0.81 8.73
C TYR A 292 -1.17 -0.60 10.23
N LEU A 293 -1.48 -1.66 10.98
CA LEU A 293 -1.54 -1.62 12.44
C LEU A 293 -0.18 -1.25 13.05
N PHE A 294 0.89 -1.93 12.63
CA PHE A 294 2.25 -1.62 13.06
C PHE A 294 2.66 -0.20 12.67
N ALA A 295 2.38 0.22 11.43
CA ALA A 295 2.66 1.58 10.97
C ALA A 295 1.91 2.65 11.80
N SER A 296 0.64 2.40 12.14
CA SER A 296 -0.15 3.28 13.00
C SER A 296 0.47 3.40 14.40
N PHE A 297 0.80 2.28 15.04
CA PHE A 297 1.41 2.30 16.36
C PHE A 297 2.78 2.99 16.37
N GLU A 298 3.65 2.68 15.42
CA GLU A 298 4.97 3.31 15.34
C GLU A 298 4.87 4.82 15.07
N THR A 299 3.95 5.24 14.21
CA THR A 299 3.73 6.67 13.95
C THR A 299 3.23 7.38 15.20
N ILE A 300 2.30 6.77 15.95
CA ILE A 300 1.81 7.34 17.23
C ILE A 300 2.94 7.41 18.26
N LEU A 301 3.71 6.34 18.43
CA LEU A 301 4.86 6.31 19.36
C LEU A 301 5.91 7.36 19.00
N LYS A 302 6.16 7.58 17.70
CA LYS A 302 7.05 8.64 17.21
C LYS A 302 6.50 10.03 17.56
N LEU A 303 5.21 10.28 17.36
CA LEU A 303 4.57 11.55 17.74
C LEU A 303 4.62 11.82 19.24
N LEU A 304 4.61 10.77 20.06
CA LEU A 304 4.78 10.86 21.51
C LEU A 304 6.25 10.94 21.96
N GLY A 305 7.22 10.87 21.04
CA GLY A 305 8.65 10.97 21.34
C GLY A 305 9.33 9.68 21.81
N TYR A 306 8.66 8.52 21.71
CA TYR A 306 9.18 7.24 22.21
C TYR A 306 9.95 6.41 21.18
N SER A 307 10.00 6.82 19.91
CA SER A 307 10.64 6.04 18.84
C SER A 307 11.46 6.92 17.89
N GLN A 308 12.62 6.40 17.45
CA GLN A 308 13.41 6.94 16.35
C GLN A 308 13.19 6.09 15.09
N LEU A 309 13.35 6.72 13.91
CA LEU A 309 13.21 6.06 12.61
C LEU A 309 14.20 4.91 12.47
N ALA A 310 13.71 3.66 12.46
CA ALA A 310 14.48 2.49 12.07
C ALA A 310 14.07 2.09 10.65
N PHE A 311 14.89 2.45 9.66
CA PHE A 311 14.67 2.03 8.28
C PHE A 311 15.09 0.56 8.11
N VAL A 312 14.12 -0.32 7.94
CA VAL A 312 14.38 -1.74 7.65
C VAL A 312 14.51 -1.95 6.15
N ILE A 313 15.70 -2.33 5.69
CA ILE A 313 15.95 -2.66 4.28
C ILE A 313 15.27 -3.99 3.96
N THR A 314 14.41 -4.01 2.95
CA THR A 314 13.86 -5.26 2.40
C THR A 314 14.86 -5.85 1.41
N THR A 315 15.47 -6.98 1.74
CA THR A 315 16.23 -7.78 0.78
C THR A 315 15.26 -8.35 -0.27
N LYS A 316 15.68 -8.38 -1.54
CA LYS A 316 14.90 -8.94 -2.67
C LYS A 316 15.55 -10.18 -3.28
N VAL A 317 16.58 -10.72 -2.62
CA VAL A 317 17.22 -11.98 -2.99
C VAL A 317 16.57 -13.09 -2.18
N ALA A 318 16.17 -14.18 -2.83
CA ALA A 318 15.66 -15.36 -2.13
C ALA A 318 16.32 -16.63 -2.68
N ASP A 319 16.33 -17.65 -1.83
CA ASP A 319 16.82 -18.97 -2.19
C ASP A 319 15.98 -19.59 -3.33
N GLU A 320 16.57 -20.48 -4.12
CA GLU A 320 15.90 -21.17 -5.23
C GLU A 320 14.62 -21.89 -4.77
N ASP A 321 14.66 -22.50 -3.58
CA ASP A 321 13.50 -23.14 -2.93
C ASP A 321 12.33 -22.17 -2.76
N VAL A 322 12.59 -20.93 -2.38
CA VAL A 322 11.56 -19.89 -2.16
C VAL A 322 11.00 -19.43 -3.50
N SER A 323 11.86 -19.22 -4.50
CA SER A 323 11.47 -18.82 -5.85
C SER A 323 10.56 -19.86 -6.50
N LYS A 324 10.88 -21.15 -6.38
CA LYS A 324 10.03 -22.24 -6.88
C LYS A 324 8.64 -22.25 -6.24
N ARG A 325 8.55 -21.98 -4.94
CA ARG A 325 7.24 -21.89 -4.25
C ARG A 325 6.46 -20.66 -4.72
N TYR A 326 7.14 -19.54 -4.94
CA TYR A 326 6.52 -18.34 -5.48
C TYR A 326 5.95 -18.58 -6.88
N ASP A 327 6.71 -19.21 -7.79
CA ASP A 327 6.26 -19.55 -9.15
C ASP A 327 5.05 -20.51 -9.15
N GLN A 328 4.96 -21.37 -8.13
CA GLN A 328 3.83 -22.26 -7.89
C GLN A 328 2.64 -21.57 -7.20
N GLU A 329 2.70 -20.26 -6.98
CA GLU A 329 1.69 -19.48 -6.26
C GLU A 329 1.41 -20.07 -4.87
N MET A 330 2.48 -20.33 -4.12
CA MET A 330 2.39 -20.71 -2.70
C MET A 330 2.94 -19.60 -1.81
N ILE A 331 2.15 -19.22 -0.79
CA ILE A 331 2.53 -18.18 0.16
C ILE A 331 3.67 -18.67 1.07
N GLU A 332 4.69 -17.85 1.26
CA GLU A 332 5.81 -18.14 2.15
C GLU A 332 5.53 -17.70 3.60
N PHE A 333 5.44 -18.67 4.52
CA PHE A 333 5.26 -18.43 5.97
C PHE A 333 6.44 -18.92 6.82
N GLY A 334 7.53 -19.41 6.21
CA GLY A 334 8.66 -20.10 6.86
C GLY A 334 9.42 -19.32 7.93
N VAL A 335 9.18 -18.01 8.06
CA VAL A 335 9.91 -17.12 8.95
C VAL A 335 9.05 -16.71 10.13
N ALA A 336 9.61 -16.71 11.35
CA ALA A 336 8.91 -16.22 12.53
C ALA A 336 8.79 -14.68 12.48
N SER A 337 7.57 -14.16 12.65
CA SER A 337 7.31 -12.72 12.64
C SER A 337 6.09 -12.37 13.50
N PRO A 338 6.13 -11.27 14.27
CA PRO A 338 4.95 -10.75 14.98
C PRO A 338 3.75 -10.47 14.06
N MET A 339 3.99 -10.15 12.79
CA MET A 339 2.90 -9.98 11.81
C MET A 339 2.19 -11.31 11.55
N PHE A 340 2.93 -12.42 11.47
CA PHE A 340 2.34 -13.75 11.31
C PHE A 340 1.66 -14.24 12.58
N ASP A 341 2.17 -13.88 13.77
CA ASP A 341 1.47 -14.12 15.04
C ASP A 341 0.05 -13.53 15.00
N ILE A 342 -0.10 -12.28 14.52
CA ILE A 342 -1.41 -11.63 14.37
C ILE A 342 -2.28 -12.35 13.32
N LEU A 343 -1.76 -12.60 12.11
CA LEU A 343 -2.55 -13.26 11.05
C LEU A 343 -3.07 -14.63 11.49
N ALA A 344 -2.20 -15.45 12.07
CA ALA A 344 -2.55 -16.77 12.57
C ALA A 344 -3.56 -16.70 13.72
N THR A 345 -3.39 -15.75 14.65
CA THR A 345 -4.34 -15.56 15.77
C THR A 345 -5.73 -15.21 15.25
N LEU A 346 -5.83 -14.25 14.31
CA LEU A 346 -7.11 -13.83 13.72
C LEU A 346 -7.76 -14.94 12.89
N ALA A 347 -6.96 -15.72 12.17
CA ALA A 347 -7.44 -16.89 11.45
C ALA A 347 -8.02 -17.95 12.40
N ILE A 348 -7.29 -18.32 13.46
CA ILE A 348 -7.75 -19.31 14.44
C ILE A 348 -8.99 -18.79 15.18
N LEU A 349 -9.02 -17.51 15.54
CA LEU A 349 -10.18 -16.89 16.19
C LEU A 349 -11.46 -17.08 15.36
N ASN A 350 -11.43 -16.73 14.07
CA ASN A 350 -12.59 -16.87 13.19
C ASN A 350 -12.95 -18.34 12.89
N LEU A 351 -11.97 -19.24 12.92
CA LEU A 351 -12.21 -20.68 12.83
C LEU A 351 -12.96 -21.19 14.07
N LEU A 352 -12.52 -20.81 15.27
CA LEU A 352 -13.19 -21.14 16.53
C LEU A 352 -14.59 -20.52 16.59
N GLY A 353 -14.76 -19.28 16.12
CA GLY A 353 -16.05 -18.64 15.95
C GLY A 353 -17.01 -19.44 15.06
N SER A 354 -16.51 -19.94 13.93
CA SER A 354 -17.28 -20.77 13.00
C SER A 354 -17.69 -22.11 13.64
N PHE A 355 -16.79 -22.77 14.37
CA PHE A 355 -17.13 -23.97 15.13
C PHE A 355 -18.15 -23.69 16.24
N GLY A 356 -18.01 -22.57 16.95
CA GLY A 356 -18.98 -22.13 17.95
C GLY A 356 -20.36 -21.86 17.34
N ALA A 357 -20.42 -21.30 16.14
CA ALA A 357 -21.66 -21.11 15.40
C ALA A 357 -22.30 -22.44 15.01
N ILE A 358 -21.53 -23.38 14.45
CA ILE A 358 -22.01 -24.72 14.09
C ILE A 358 -22.58 -25.41 15.33
N LYS A 359 -21.87 -25.38 16.45
CA LYS A 359 -22.33 -25.93 17.74
C LYS A 359 -23.66 -25.32 18.18
N LYS A 360 -23.83 -24.00 18.07
CA LYS A 360 -25.09 -23.32 18.42
C LYS A 360 -26.25 -23.72 17.53
N VAL A 361 -25.99 -23.94 16.24
CA VAL A 361 -27.01 -24.37 15.27
C VAL A 361 -27.40 -25.83 15.50
N THR A 362 -26.44 -26.72 15.76
CA THR A 362 -26.70 -28.18 15.88
C THR A 362 -27.23 -28.60 17.24
N MET A 363 -26.75 -28.02 18.35
CA MET A 363 -27.20 -28.39 19.70
C MET A 363 -28.61 -27.90 20.04
N HIS A 364 -29.17 -26.99 19.26
CA HIS A 364 -30.53 -26.49 19.42
C HIS A 364 -31.36 -26.75 18.17
N ALA A 365 -31.50 -28.03 17.76
CA ALA A 365 -32.15 -28.43 16.52
C ALA A 365 -33.54 -27.77 16.30
N ASP A 366 -34.36 -27.62 17.35
CA ASP A 366 -35.68 -26.94 17.27
C ASP A 366 -35.61 -25.40 17.18
N LYS A 367 -34.43 -24.81 17.41
CA LYS A 367 -34.15 -23.36 17.32
C LYS A 367 -33.09 -23.03 16.27
N GLY A 368 -32.62 -23.99 15.47
CA GLY A 368 -31.57 -23.78 14.46
C GLY A 368 -31.92 -22.66 13.48
N PHE A 369 -33.19 -22.61 13.04
CA PHE A 369 -33.71 -21.53 12.20
C PHE A 369 -33.64 -20.15 12.90
N LYS A 370 -33.93 -20.09 14.21
CA LYS A 370 -33.83 -18.83 14.99
C LYS A 370 -32.37 -18.38 15.13
N VAL A 371 -31.43 -19.31 15.28
CA VAL A 371 -29.99 -19.00 15.35
C VAL A 371 -29.51 -18.46 14.00
N LEU A 372 -29.88 -19.10 12.89
CA LEU A 372 -29.53 -18.62 11.55
C LEU A 372 -30.17 -17.26 11.26
N ASP A 373 -31.44 -17.07 11.61
CA ASP A 373 -32.12 -15.79 11.47
C ASP A 373 -31.42 -14.68 12.26
N GLN A 374 -30.99 -14.95 13.50
CA GLN A 374 -30.39 -13.97 14.38
C GLN A 374 -28.90 -13.69 14.10
N PHE A 375 -28.12 -14.69 13.69
CA PHE A 375 -26.67 -14.60 13.58
C PHE A 375 -26.13 -14.81 12.16
N GLY A 376 -26.98 -15.06 11.16
CA GLY A 376 -26.53 -15.55 9.87
C GLY A 376 -25.53 -14.64 9.14
N LEU A 377 -25.63 -13.31 9.28
CA LEU A 377 -24.62 -12.37 8.73
C LEU A 377 -23.28 -12.46 9.47
N GLN A 378 -23.28 -12.63 10.79
CA GLN A 378 -22.08 -12.89 11.59
C GLN A 378 -21.43 -14.21 11.20
N ILE A 379 -22.23 -15.27 11.01
CA ILE A 379 -21.75 -16.59 10.58
C ILE A 379 -21.14 -16.49 9.18
N LEU A 380 -21.82 -15.84 8.24
CA LEU A 380 -21.32 -15.63 6.88
C LEU A 380 -19.98 -14.89 6.89
N LEU A 381 -19.85 -13.81 7.68
CA LEU A 381 -18.61 -13.06 7.81
C LEU A 381 -17.46 -13.94 8.33
N CYS A 382 -17.70 -14.73 9.39
CA CYS A 382 -16.70 -15.68 9.90
C CYS A 382 -16.28 -16.70 8.83
N LEU A 383 -17.23 -17.26 8.07
CA LEU A 383 -16.94 -18.23 7.00
C LEU A 383 -16.14 -17.61 5.85
N VAL A 384 -16.45 -16.37 5.46
CA VAL A 384 -15.66 -15.62 4.47
C VAL A 384 -14.24 -15.40 4.99
N LEU A 385 -14.07 -14.99 6.24
CA LEU A 385 -12.75 -14.79 6.85
C LEU A 385 -11.95 -16.10 6.95
N VAL A 386 -12.59 -17.22 7.29
CA VAL A 386 -11.97 -18.55 7.25
C VAL A 386 -11.52 -18.89 5.83
N THR A 387 -12.36 -18.63 4.82
CA THR A 387 -12.04 -18.92 3.41
C THR A 387 -10.85 -18.09 2.92
N ILE A 388 -10.82 -16.79 3.24
CA ILE A 388 -9.70 -15.90 2.89
C ILE A 388 -8.39 -16.39 3.51
N ASN A 389 -8.45 -16.89 4.75
CA ASN A 389 -7.29 -17.39 5.50
C ASN A 389 -6.93 -18.85 5.22
N LEU A 390 -7.50 -19.51 4.20
CA LEU A 390 -7.18 -20.91 3.89
C LEU A 390 -5.66 -21.20 3.78
N PRO A 391 -4.85 -20.36 3.11
CA PRO A 391 -3.39 -20.55 3.06
C PRO A 391 -2.71 -20.50 4.43
N VAL A 392 -3.27 -19.76 5.40
CA VAL A 392 -2.76 -19.68 6.77
C VAL A 392 -2.97 -21.01 7.49
N TYR A 393 -4.16 -21.62 7.38
CA TYR A 393 -4.40 -22.94 7.98
C TYR A 393 -3.56 -24.04 7.33
N GLN A 394 -3.36 -23.97 6.01
CA GLN A 394 -2.43 -24.85 5.30
C GLN A 394 -1.02 -24.73 5.89
N ALA A 395 -0.54 -23.52 6.10
CA ALA A 395 0.78 -23.27 6.67
C ALA A 395 0.91 -23.67 8.16
N LEU A 396 -0.15 -23.53 8.96
CA LEU A 396 -0.17 -23.89 10.37
C LEU A 396 -0.17 -25.42 10.59
N PHE A 397 -1.03 -26.14 9.86
CA PHE A 397 -1.38 -27.52 10.23
C PHE A 397 -0.96 -28.58 9.22
N PHE A 398 -0.90 -28.26 7.92
CA PHE A 398 -0.84 -29.28 6.87
C PHE A 398 0.47 -29.29 6.08
N ARG A 399 1.14 -28.15 5.93
CA ARG A 399 2.41 -28.07 5.19
C ARG A 399 3.54 -28.75 5.93
N MET A 400 4.39 -29.43 5.15
CA MET A 400 5.61 -30.11 5.62
C MET A 400 6.88 -29.56 4.98
N ASP A 401 6.75 -28.65 4.01
CA ASP A 401 7.87 -27.97 3.37
C ASP A 401 8.36 -26.74 4.17
N LYS A 402 9.46 -26.12 3.73
CA LYS A 402 10.10 -24.98 4.43
C LYS A 402 9.25 -23.71 4.52
N GLY A 403 8.21 -23.57 3.69
CA GLY A 403 7.26 -22.45 3.78
C GLY A 403 6.13 -22.67 4.79
N LYS A 404 6.15 -23.78 5.54
CA LYS A 404 5.31 -24.01 6.73
C LYS A 404 5.54 -22.91 7.77
N MET A 405 4.48 -22.51 8.47
CA MET A 405 4.60 -21.55 9.55
C MET A 405 5.36 -22.16 10.76
N PRO A 406 6.31 -21.44 11.39
CA PRO A 406 7.04 -21.95 12.55
C PRO A 406 6.11 -22.41 13.68
N SER A 407 6.48 -23.49 14.37
CA SER A 407 5.69 -24.03 15.48
C SER A 407 5.48 -23.01 16.60
N SER A 408 6.46 -22.12 16.84
CA SER A 408 6.32 -21.05 17.84
C SER A 408 5.17 -20.10 17.54
N VAL A 409 4.96 -19.72 16.28
CA VAL A 409 3.83 -18.88 15.82
C VAL A 409 2.51 -19.65 15.99
N THR A 410 2.52 -20.94 15.68
CA THR A 410 1.36 -21.82 15.84
C THR A 410 0.91 -21.89 17.31
N TYR A 411 1.83 -22.14 18.25
CA TYR A 411 1.49 -22.20 19.67
C TYR A 411 0.99 -20.86 20.21
N LYS A 412 1.68 -19.75 19.91
CA LYS A 412 1.26 -18.42 20.34
C LYS A 412 -0.13 -18.07 19.83
N SER A 413 -0.39 -18.31 18.55
CA SER A 413 -1.66 -17.94 17.92
C SER A 413 -2.85 -18.74 18.46
N ILE A 414 -2.67 -20.04 18.75
CA ILE A 414 -3.69 -20.85 19.43
C ILE A 414 -3.96 -20.30 20.83
N ILE A 415 -2.91 -20.02 21.61
CA ILE A 415 -3.05 -19.49 22.98
C ILE A 415 -3.79 -18.15 22.98
N PHE A 416 -3.39 -17.20 22.12
CA PHE A 416 -4.03 -15.89 22.06
C PHE A 416 -5.48 -15.97 21.58
N ALA A 417 -5.79 -16.83 20.59
CA ALA A 417 -7.15 -17.01 20.11
C ALA A 417 -8.06 -17.63 21.19
N LEU A 418 -7.58 -18.66 21.89
CA LEU A 418 -8.30 -19.29 23.00
C LEU A 418 -8.52 -18.33 24.17
N LEU A 419 -7.51 -17.53 24.52
CA LEU A 419 -7.63 -16.50 25.54
C LEU A 419 -8.71 -15.48 25.17
N ALA A 420 -8.69 -14.97 23.93
CA ALA A 420 -9.71 -14.03 23.45
C ALA A 420 -11.12 -14.63 23.48
N CYS A 421 -11.28 -15.87 23.03
CA CYS A 421 -12.55 -16.60 23.12
C CYS A 421 -13.02 -16.77 24.57
N THR A 422 -12.12 -17.10 25.49
CA THR A 422 -12.43 -17.33 26.90
C THR A 422 -12.88 -16.04 27.58
N LEU A 423 -12.15 -14.94 27.33
CA LEU A 423 -12.50 -13.60 27.82
C LEU A 423 -13.85 -13.09 27.29
N ALA A 424 -14.28 -13.53 26.10
CA ALA A 424 -15.58 -13.16 25.56
C ALA A 424 -16.74 -14.00 26.12
N VAL A 425 -16.47 -15.24 26.52
CA VAL A 425 -17.48 -16.14 27.09
C VAL A 425 -17.72 -15.86 28.58
N TYR A 426 -16.70 -15.37 29.29
CA TYR A 426 -16.86 -14.72 30.60
C TYR A 426 -17.53 -13.34 30.45
#